data_AF-A0A378L746-F1
#
_entry.id   AF-A0A378L746-F1
#
_cell.length_a   1.000
_cell.length_b   1.000
_cell.length_c   1.000
_cell.angle_alpha   90.00
_cell.angle_beta   90.00
_cell.angle_gamma   90.00
#
_symmetry.space_group_name_H-M   'P 1'
#
loop_
_entity.id
_entity.type
_entity.pdbx_description
1 polymer ?
#
loop_
_entity_poly.entity_id
_entity_poly.type
_entity_poly.pdbx_seq_one_letter_code
_entity_poly.pdbx_strand_id
1 'polypeptide(L)'
;MSFKMKIRIFWFILFSYLCTAKISAAVPADLMFHNKPIDALCFFNMEGKEINLEQCGLAKDKYAVKGQNASLIAKGYIGYNWQDPEYPGPAEGYSYYKFFNAGKNVYWLYTINSGGGTGDFTTLYKVKRKNTNTLEIETLVGGDRCNGGVQDVAVVNDHLNFSQNLTAYDLIALSKNASPQVKAYDDLAACAICCVAKAYYELNLNAQVQLNYVDLDSVKEIQEMPEQGSLQPCFNQLFTSYVTAGKTKLKQNMLDELVAKFNQTCKKSD
;
A
#
# COMPACT_ATOMS: atom_id res chain seq x y z
N MET A 1 79.90 20.77 11.55
CA MET A 1 79.15 21.01 10.30
C MET A 1 78.08 19.93 10.21
N SER A 2 76.79 20.14 10.00
CA SER A 2 75.92 21.27 9.67
C SER A 2 74.49 20.80 10.06
N PHE A 3 73.81 21.46 11.01
CA PHE A 3 72.66 22.37 10.82
C PHE A 3 71.36 21.78 10.22
N LYS A 4 70.34 21.67 11.09
CA LYS A 4 68.87 21.83 10.96
C LYS A 4 68.22 21.81 9.55
N MET A 5 67.06 21.15 9.43
CA MET A 5 65.77 21.86 9.21
C MET A 5 64.52 21.01 9.50
N LYS A 6 63.62 21.58 10.32
CA LYS A 6 62.21 21.17 10.49
C LYS A 6 61.42 21.67 9.28
N ILE A 7 60.55 20.84 8.70
CA ILE A 7 59.41 21.30 7.90
C ILE A 7 58.16 20.57 8.39
N ARG A 8 57.28 21.34 9.05
CA ARG A 8 55.86 21.01 9.25
C ARG A 8 55.15 21.29 7.93
N ILE A 9 54.45 20.31 7.37
CA ILE A 9 53.41 20.56 6.37
C ILE A 9 52.10 20.01 6.91
N PHE A 10 51.30 20.95 7.40
CA PHE A 10 49.85 20.86 7.56
C PHE A 10 49.27 20.86 6.14
N TRP A 11 48.61 19.79 5.69
CA TRP A 11 47.82 19.83 4.45
C TRP A 11 46.42 19.23 4.69
N PHE A 12 45.50 20.16 4.93
CA PHE A 12 44.10 20.17 4.54
C PHE A 12 43.35 18.85 4.46
N ILE A 13 42.52 18.64 5.48
CA ILE A 13 41.23 17.96 5.39
C ILE A 13 40.41 18.66 4.30
N LEU A 14 40.48 18.19 3.05
CA LEU A 14 39.54 18.60 2.01
C LEU A 14 38.30 17.71 2.10
N PHE A 15 37.37 18.22 2.90
CA PHE A 15 35.94 18.00 2.89
C PHE A 15 35.41 17.63 1.49
N SER A 16 35.42 16.33 1.18
CA SER A 16 34.65 15.79 0.07
C SER A 16 33.28 15.40 0.60
N TYR A 17 32.52 16.40 1.06
CA TYR A 17 31.07 16.29 1.06
C TYR A 17 30.67 16.29 -0.41
N LEU A 18 30.72 15.10 -1.02
CA LEU A 18 29.92 14.79 -2.17
C LEU A 18 28.48 15.00 -1.72
N CYS A 19 27.99 16.21 -1.90
CA CYS A 19 26.58 16.53 -1.91
C CYS A 19 25.95 15.62 -2.97
N THR A 20 25.51 14.43 -2.54
CA THR A 20 24.52 13.66 -3.27
C THR A 20 23.31 14.56 -3.39
N ALA A 21 23.22 15.27 -4.52
CA ALA A 21 22.01 15.95 -4.92
C ALA A 21 20.93 14.87 -4.92
N LYS A 22 19.98 14.99 -3.99
CA LYS A 22 18.74 14.24 -4.05
C LYS A 22 18.03 14.71 -5.32
N ILE A 23 18.30 14.05 -6.44
CA ILE A 23 17.51 14.23 -7.65
C ILE A 23 16.14 13.63 -7.30
N SER A 24 15.24 14.49 -6.79
CA SER A 24 13.82 14.19 -6.79
C SER A 24 13.47 13.93 -8.25
N ALA A 25 13.14 12.69 -8.60
CA ALA A 25 12.81 12.34 -9.96
C ALA A 25 11.70 13.28 -10.44
N ALA A 26 11.94 13.99 -11.54
CA ALA A 26 10.95 14.92 -12.08
C ALA A 26 9.66 14.16 -12.39
N VAL A 27 8.51 14.76 -12.05
CA VAL A 27 7.20 14.17 -12.36
C VAL A 27 7.07 14.09 -13.89
N PRO A 28 6.75 12.93 -14.47
CA PRO A 28 6.58 12.77 -15.91
C PRO A 28 5.49 13.70 -16.45
N ALA A 29 5.65 14.21 -17.68
CA ALA A 29 4.68 15.09 -18.31
C ALA A 29 3.26 14.47 -18.38
N ASP A 30 3.18 13.14 -18.50
CA ASP A 30 1.92 12.39 -18.47
C ASP A 30 1.19 12.43 -17.11
N LEU A 31 1.89 12.84 -16.05
CA LEU A 31 1.35 13.04 -14.70
C LEU A 31 1.37 14.52 -14.28
N MET A 32 1.44 15.43 -15.25
CA MET A 32 1.34 16.88 -15.03
C MET A 32 0.08 17.49 -15.66
N PHE A 33 -0.54 18.47 -15.01
CA PHE A 33 -1.62 19.26 -15.57
C PHE A 33 -1.31 20.75 -15.32
N HIS A 34 -1.36 21.57 -16.38
CA HIS A 34 -0.94 22.98 -16.33
C HIS A 34 0.43 23.21 -15.67
N ASN A 35 1.44 22.41 -16.06
CA ASN A 35 2.81 22.46 -15.52
C ASN A 35 2.93 22.21 -14.00
N LYS A 36 1.92 21.59 -13.38
CA LYS A 36 1.96 21.12 -11.99
C LYS A 36 1.71 19.61 -11.97
N PRO A 37 2.21 18.87 -10.97
CA PRO A 37 1.76 17.49 -10.77
C PRO A 37 0.24 17.41 -10.68
N ILE A 38 -0.35 16.32 -11.17
CA ILE A 38 -1.80 16.09 -11.03
C ILE A 38 -2.16 16.13 -9.55
N ASP A 39 -3.26 16.80 -9.25
CA ASP A 39 -3.77 16.98 -7.90
C ASP A 39 -4.12 15.62 -7.28
N ALA A 40 -3.67 15.38 -6.03
CA ALA A 40 -3.81 14.06 -5.40
C ALA A 40 -5.26 13.68 -5.13
N LEU A 41 -6.16 14.65 -4.95
CA LEU A 41 -7.59 14.39 -4.79
C LEU A 41 -8.24 13.86 -6.06
N CYS A 42 -7.63 14.04 -7.23
CA CYS A 42 -8.12 13.40 -8.46
C CYS A 42 -8.11 11.86 -8.40
N PHE A 43 -7.36 11.28 -7.46
CA PHE A 43 -7.31 9.84 -7.23
C PHE A 43 -8.05 9.41 -5.95
N PHE A 44 -8.74 10.35 -5.28
CA PHE A 44 -9.54 10.09 -4.09
C PHE A 44 -11.01 9.88 -4.49
N ASN A 45 -11.66 8.84 -3.95
CA ASN A 45 -13.08 8.52 -4.19
C ASN A 45 -13.51 8.51 -5.67
N MET A 46 -12.59 8.17 -6.56
CA MET A 46 -12.89 8.11 -7.98
C MET A 46 -13.82 6.93 -8.30
N GLU A 47 -14.83 7.22 -9.11
CA GLU A 47 -15.68 6.22 -9.75
C GLU A 47 -15.37 6.14 -11.26
N GLY A 48 -15.41 4.93 -11.83
CA GLY A 48 -15.23 4.72 -13.26
C GLY A 48 -13.78 4.43 -13.69
N LYS A 49 -13.49 4.66 -14.98
CA LYS A 49 -12.23 4.27 -15.64
C LYS A 49 -11.46 5.45 -16.24
N GLU A 50 -11.98 6.66 -16.10
CA GLU A 50 -11.39 7.87 -16.64
C GLU A 50 -11.46 9.01 -15.64
N ILE A 51 -10.40 9.81 -15.54
CA ILE A 51 -10.37 11.04 -14.74
C ILE A 51 -10.30 12.22 -15.69
N ASN A 52 -11.28 13.11 -15.61
CA ASN A 52 -11.21 14.43 -16.23
C ASN A 52 -10.49 15.41 -15.31
N LEU A 53 -9.30 15.85 -15.70
CA LEU A 53 -8.42 16.71 -14.92
C LEU A 53 -8.95 18.15 -14.75
N GLU A 54 -9.88 18.57 -15.59
CA GLU A 54 -10.61 19.82 -15.42
C GLU A 54 -11.75 19.70 -14.39
N GLN A 55 -12.10 18.47 -14.00
CA GLN A 55 -13.25 18.14 -13.17
C GLN A 55 -12.88 17.36 -11.89
N CYS A 56 -11.63 17.43 -11.46
CA CYS A 56 -11.18 16.81 -10.21
C CYS A 56 -10.23 17.72 -9.43
N GLY A 57 -9.91 17.31 -8.20
CA GLY A 57 -8.92 17.99 -7.37
C GLY A 57 -9.48 19.17 -6.57
N LEU A 58 -8.59 19.93 -5.93
CA LEU A 58 -8.97 21.09 -5.11
C LEU A 58 -9.80 22.14 -5.84
N ALA A 59 -9.61 22.26 -7.16
CA ALA A 59 -10.36 23.19 -7.99
C ALA A 59 -11.87 22.87 -8.04
N LYS A 60 -12.26 21.62 -7.71
CA LYS A 60 -13.66 21.19 -7.63
C LYS A 60 -14.14 20.98 -6.21
N ASP A 61 -13.34 20.34 -5.37
CA ASP A 61 -13.86 19.75 -4.14
C ASP A 61 -13.93 20.70 -2.94
N LYS A 62 -13.66 22.00 -3.14
CA LYS A 62 -13.71 23.07 -2.11
C LYS A 62 -12.91 22.81 -0.83
N TYR A 63 -12.11 21.75 -0.76
CA TYR A 63 -11.29 21.44 0.40
C TYR A 63 -10.25 22.53 0.69
N ALA A 64 -10.04 22.79 1.98
CA ALA A 64 -9.01 23.71 2.44
C ALA A 64 -7.69 22.95 2.69
N VAL A 65 -6.62 23.32 2.00
CA VAL A 65 -5.28 22.73 2.20
C VAL A 65 -4.74 23.10 3.58
N LYS A 66 -4.29 22.10 4.35
CA LYS A 66 -3.75 22.25 5.72
C LYS A 66 -2.24 22.10 5.82
N GLY A 67 -1.58 21.71 4.74
CA GLY A 67 -0.14 21.59 4.66
C GLY A 67 0.28 20.24 4.10
N GLN A 68 1.55 19.89 4.28
CA GLN A 68 2.11 18.65 3.75
C GLN A 68 2.85 17.89 4.84
N ASN A 69 2.75 16.56 4.80
CA ASN A 69 3.52 15.67 5.66
C ASN A 69 4.96 15.56 5.14
N ALA A 70 5.90 16.22 5.82
CA ALA A 70 7.31 16.26 5.42
C ALA A 70 7.95 14.86 5.27
N SER A 71 7.54 13.89 6.07
CA SER A 71 8.04 12.50 5.98
C SER A 71 7.61 11.82 4.68
N LEU A 72 6.35 12.03 4.26
CA LEU A 72 5.85 11.51 2.99
C LEU A 72 6.50 12.21 1.81
N ILE A 73 6.63 13.54 1.84
CA ILE A 73 7.32 14.29 0.79
C ILE A 73 8.78 13.80 0.64
N ALA A 74 9.49 13.59 1.76
CA ALA A 74 10.86 13.06 1.74
C ALA A 74 10.96 11.65 1.15
N LYS A 75 9.87 10.87 1.16
CA LYS A 75 9.75 9.54 0.54
C LYS A 75 9.29 9.59 -0.93
N GLY A 76 9.10 10.79 -1.49
CA GLY A 76 8.73 11.01 -2.89
C GLY A 76 7.23 10.97 -3.15
N TYR A 77 6.40 11.16 -2.13
CA TYR A 77 4.95 11.33 -2.32
C TYR A 77 4.62 12.74 -2.79
N ILE A 78 3.54 12.85 -3.55
CA ILE A 78 2.92 14.08 -4.02
C ILE A 78 1.54 14.15 -3.39
N GLY A 79 1.22 15.24 -2.71
CA GLY A 79 -0.06 15.40 -2.03
C GLY A 79 0.00 16.39 -0.88
N TYR A 80 -1.03 16.36 -0.05
CA TYR A 80 -1.21 17.26 1.08
C TYR A 80 -2.29 16.74 2.05
N ASN A 81 -2.32 17.35 3.23
CA ASN A 81 -3.43 17.25 4.16
C ASN A 81 -4.46 18.33 3.81
N TRP A 82 -5.73 18.03 4.02
CA TRP A 82 -6.84 18.90 3.68
C TRP A 82 -7.96 18.80 4.72
N GLN A 83 -8.88 19.76 4.70
CA GLN A 83 -10.06 19.78 5.55
C GLN A 83 -11.30 20.05 4.70
N ASP A 84 -12.36 19.30 4.98
CA ASP A 84 -13.69 19.56 4.43
C ASP A 84 -14.30 20.81 5.06
N PRO A 85 -14.57 21.88 4.28
CA PRO A 85 -15.22 23.07 4.83
C PRO A 85 -16.64 22.81 5.34
N GLU A 86 -17.32 21.75 4.87
CA GLU A 86 -18.66 21.37 5.34
C GLU A 86 -18.61 20.67 6.71
N TYR A 87 -17.46 20.12 7.10
CA TYR A 87 -17.22 19.51 8.40
C TYR A 87 -16.07 20.23 9.14
N PRO A 88 -16.30 21.49 9.56
CA PRO A 88 -15.28 22.28 10.26
C PRO A 88 -15.06 21.72 11.68
N GLY A 89 -14.14 20.77 11.80
CA GLY A 89 -13.69 20.17 13.05
C GLY A 89 -12.20 19.85 13.02
N PRO A 90 -11.63 19.24 14.07
CA PRO A 90 -10.21 18.86 14.07
C PRO A 90 -9.87 17.75 13.07
N ALA A 91 -10.88 17.13 12.44
CA ALA A 91 -10.70 16.10 11.43
C ALA A 91 -10.05 16.67 10.17
N GLU A 92 -8.82 16.23 9.89
CA GLU A 92 -8.11 16.52 8.65
C GLU A 92 -8.04 15.24 7.82
N GLY A 93 -8.44 15.34 6.56
CA GLY A 93 -8.17 14.33 5.55
C GLY A 93 -6.77 14.48 4.98
N TYR A 94 -6.38 13.49 4.20
CA TYR A 94 -5.17 13.56 3.39
C TYR A 94 -5.32 12.78 2.11
N SER A 95 -4.59 13.22 1.09
CA SER A 95 -4.48 12.52 -0.18
C SER A 95 -3.06 12.66 -0.68
N TYR A 96 -2.39 11.52 -0.83
CA TYR A 96 -1.04 11.44 -1.38
C TYR A 96 -0.95 10.31 -2.39
N TYR A 97 -0.09 10.47 -3.37
CA TYR A 97 0.29 9.40 -4.27
C TYR A 97 1.79 9.37 -4.54
N LYS A 98 2.28 8.21 -4.94
CA LYS A 98 3.62 7.99 -5.47
C LYS A 98 3.49 7.18 -6.75
N PHE A 99 4.27 7.53 -7.76
CA PHE A 99 4.22 6.86 -9.06
C PHE A 99 5.48 6.01 -9.30
N PHE A 100 5.30 4.99 -10.14
CA PHE A 100 6.35 4.10 -10.62
C PHE A 100 6.16 3.90 -12.12
N ASN A 101 7.25 3.83 -12.87
CA ASN A 101 7.18 3.67 -14.33
C ASN A 101 6.83 2.21 -14.67
N ALA A 102 5.76 2.02 -15.45
CA ALA A 102 5.32 0.70 -15.95
C ALA A 102 5.65 0.50 -17.45
N GLY A 103 6.42 1.42 -18.05
CA GLY A 103 6.80 1.44 -19.45
C GLY A 103 5.75 2.09 -20.37
N LYS A 104 6.18 2.52 -21.56
CA LYS A 104 5.30 3.03 -22.64
C LYS A 104 4.29 4.11 -22.19
N ASN A 105 4.73 5.07 -21.37
CA ASN A 105 3.89 6.15 -20.82
C ASN A 105 2.72 5.64 -19.96
N VAL A 106 2.91 4.48 -19.33
CA VAL A 106 2.01 3.89 -18.33
C VAL A 106 2.72 3.94 -16.98
N TYR A 107 1.95 4.19 -15.93
CA TYR A 107 2.46 4.35 -14.57
C TYR A 107 1.65 3.53 -13.61
N TRP A 108 2.30 2.95 -12.60
CA TRP A 108 1.62 2.46 -11.41
C TRP A 108 1.58 3.58 -10.38
N LEU A 109 0.40 3.90 -9.86
CA LEU A 109 0.21 4.91 -8.83
C LEU A 109 -0.21 4.22 -7.54
N TYR A 110 0.60 4.38 -6.51
CA TYR A 110 0.24 4.01 -5.15
C TYR A 110 -0.33 5.23 -4.44
N THR A 111 -1.59 5.15 -4.03
CA THR A 111 -2.27 6.21 -3.28
C THR A 111 -2.45 5.83 -1.82
N ILE A 112 -2.42 6.83 -0.95
CA ILE A 112 -2.82 6.74 0.44
C ILE A 112 -3.77 7.90 0.73
N ASN A 113 -4.93 7.60 1.29
CA ASN A 113 -6.02 8.55 1.45
C ASN A 113 -6.78 8.36 2.77
N SER A 114 -7.19 9.46 3.36
CA SER A 114 -8.18 9.47 4.44
C SER A 114 -9.12 10.64 4.27
N GLY A 115 -10.40 10.41 4.54
CA GLY A 115 -11.42 11.47 4.58
C GLY A 115 -11.45 12.27 5.88
N GLY A 116 -10.50 12.04 6.82
CA GLY A 116 -10.48 12.67 8.14
C GLY A 116 -11.23 11.90 9.24
N GLY A 117 -11.80 10.74 8.89
CA GLY A 117 -12.30 9.75 9.85
C GLY A 117 -11.22 8.76 10.28
N THR A 118 -11.63 7.55 10.66
CA THR A 118 -10.70 6.48 11.05
C THR A 118 -10.17 5.66 9.89
N GLY A 119 -10.75 5.80 8.68
CA GLY A 119 -10.33 5.06 7.49
C GLY A 119 -8.97 5.53 6.96
N ASP A 120 -8.17 4.58 6.50
CA ASP A 120 -6.89 4.79 5.83
C ASP A 120 -6.83 3.85 4.62
N PHE A 121 -7.15 4.43 3.47
CA PHE A 121 -7.36 3.74 2.22
C PHE A 121 -6.12 3.79 1.37
N THR A 122 -5.73 2.64 0.85
CA THR A 122 -4.53 2.49 0.05
C THR A 122 -4.86 1.72 -1.22
N THR A 123 -4.39 2.22 -2.36
CA THR A 123 -4.76 1.65 -3.66
C THR A 123 -3.57 1.69 -4.62
N LEU A 124 -3.40 0.63 -5.40
CA LEU A 124 -2.54 0.62 -6.58
C LEU A 124 -3.39 0.73 -7.84
N TYR A 125 -3.13 1.78 -8.61
CA TYR A 125 -3.73 2.01 -9.91
C TYR A 125 -2.72 1.80 -11.02
N LYS A 126 -3.20 1.39 -12.19
CA LYS A 126 -2.52 1.59 -13.46
C LYS A 126 -3.10 2.83 -14.12
N VAL A 127 -2.23 3.75 -14.56
CA VAL A 127 -2.63 5.05 -15.12
C VAL A 127 -1.93 5.29 -16.43
N LYS A 128 -2.67 5.85 -17.38
CA LYS A 128 -2.16 6.27 -18.69
C LYS A 128 -2.81 7.58 -19.12
N ARG A 129 -2.04 8.46 -19.75
CA ARG A 129 -2.60 9.65 -20.42
C ARG A 129 -3.42 9.23 -21.64
N LYS A 130 -4.71 9.58 -21.67
CA LYS A 130 -5.58 9.40 -22.84
C LYS A 130 -5.49 10.59 -23.79
N ASN A 131 -5.59 11.80 -23.23
CA ASN A 131 -5.42 13.08 -23.91
C ASN A 131 -5.01 14.15 -22.88
N THR A 132 -4.78 15.40 -23.30
CA THR A 132 -4.33 16.50 -22.43
C THR A 132 -5.07 16.64 -21.10
N ASN A 133 -6.39 16.39 -21.11
CA ASN A 133 -7.28 16.63 -19.97
C ASN A 133 -7.78 15.33 -19.33
N THR A 134 -7.44 14.16 -19.86
CA THR A 134 -8.01 12.88 -19.42
C THR A 134 -6.95 11.83 -19.14
N LEU A 135 -7.08 11.18 -17.98
CA LEU A 135 -6.37 9.94 -17.67
C LEU A 135 -7.29 8.74 -17.85
N GLU A 136 -6.75 7.66 -18.39
CA GLU A 136 -7.29 6.30 -18.22
C GLU A 136 -6.70 5.72 -16.94
N ILE A 137 -7.54 5.03 -16.17
CA ILE A 137 -7.16 4.47 -14.87
C ILE A 137 -7.88 3.15 -14.59
N GLU A 138 -7.14 2.22 -14.00
CA GLU A 138 -7.59 0.89 -13.64
C GLU A 138 -7.12 0.58 -12.21
N THR A 139 -8.06 0.26 -11.32
CA THR A 139 -7.74 -0.25 -9.98
C THR A 139 -7.19 -1.66 -10.10
N LEU A 140 -5.95 -1.87 -9.66
CA LEU A 140 -5.33 -3.18 -9.64
C LEU A 140 -5.62 -3.89 -8.32
N VAL A 141 -5.37 -3.20 -7.21
CA VAL A 141 -5.64 -3.67 -5.85
C VAL A 141 -5.87 -2.48 -4.92
N GLY A 142 -6.66 -2.64 -3.86
CA GLY A 142 -6.82 -1.62 -2.83
C GLY A 142 -7.56 -2.14 -1.60
N GLY A 143 -7.60 -1.33 -0.55
CA GLY A 143 -8.30 -1.66 0.70
C GLY A 143 -8.14 -0.62 1.80
N ASP A 144 -8.69 -0.92 2.98
CA ASP A 144 -8.61 -0.11 4.21
C ASP A 144 -7.83 -0.86 5.28
N ARG A 145 -6.64 -0.35 5.64
CA ARG A 145 -5.79 -0.90 6.72
C ARG A 145 -5.66 -2.43 6.65
N CYS A 146 -6.33 -3.18 7.55
CA CYS A 146 -6.27 -4.63 7.60
C CYS A 146 -7.11 -5.35 6.54
N ASN A 147 -8.14 -4.69 6.03
CA ASN A 147 -9.01 -5.22 5.01
C ASN A 147 -8.47 -4.83 3.62
N GLY A 148 -7.45 -5.56 3.17
CA GLY A 148 -6.84 -5.40 1.85
C GLY A 148 -5.89 -4.22 1.68
N GLY A 149 -5.59 -3.47 2.75
CA GLY A 149 -4.70 -2.30 2.68
C GLY A 149 -3.31 -2.66 2.16
N VAL A 150 -2.88 -1.92 1.13
CA VAL A 150 -1.63 -2.07 0.40
C VAL A 150 -0.50 -1.30 1.09
N GLN A 151 0.67 -1.90 1.22
CA GLN A 151 1.85 -1.33 1.86
C GLN A 151 3.15 -1.86 1.24
N ASP A 152 4.31 -1.42 1.74
CA ASP A 152 5.64 -1.89 1.34
C ASP A 152 5.91 -1.82 -0.19
N VAL A 153 5.32 -0.84 -0.86
CA VAL A 153 5.40 -0.70 -2.32
C VAL A 153 6.79 -0.26 -2.75
N ALA A 154 7.47 -1.10 -3.54
CA ALA A 154 8.82 -0.84 -4.04
C ALA A 154 9.06 -1.51 -5.41
N VAL A 155 9.96 -0.93 -6.21
CA VAL A 155 10.41 -1.57 -7.46
C VAL A 155 11.63 -2.44 -7.15
N VAL A 156 11.59 -3.71 -7.56
CA VAL A 156 12.70 -4.66 -7.47
C VAL A 156 12.77 -5.42 -8.79
N ASN A 157 13.92 -5.39 -9.47
CA ASN A 157 14.15 -6.06 -10.76
C ASN A 157 13.06 -5.75 -11.80
N ASP A 158 12.75 -4.46 -11.99
CA ASP A 158 11.72 -3.96 -12.91
C ASP A 158 10.28 -4.44 -12.64
N HIS A 159 10.03 -5.09 -11.50
CA HIS A 159 8.70 -5.45 -11.01
C HIS A 159 8.32 -4.58 -9.81
N LEU A 160 7.04 -4.24 -9.69
CA LEU A 160 6.53 -3.61 -8.48
C LEU A 160 6.18 -4.70 -7.47
N ASN A 161 6.87 -4.69 -6.34
CA ASN A 161 6.57 -5.53 -5.20
C ASN A 161 5.78 -4.73 -4.19
N PHE A 162 4.81 -5.38 -3.56
CA PHE A 162 4.00 -4.79 -2.51
C PHE A 162 3.48 -5.87 -1.58
N SER A 163 2.97 -5.48 -0.42
CA SER A 163 2.21 -6.36 0.43
C SER A 163 0.80 -5.84 0.66
N GLN A 164 -0.13 -6.73 0.97
CA GLN A 164 -1.47 -6.40 1.46
C GLN A 164 -1.69 -7.01 2.82
N ASN A 165 -2.27 -6.25 3.73
CA ASN A 165 -2.79 -6.82 4.96
C ASN A 165 -4.00 -7.70 4.66
N LEU A 166 -4.11 -8.79 5.41
CA LEU A 166 -5.19 -9.74 5.30
C LEU A 166 -5.93 -9.83 6.63
N THR A 167 -7.25 -9.84 6.54
CA THR A 167 -8.12 -10.32 7.61
C THR A 167 -8.20 -11.84 7.60
N ALA A 168 -8.86 -12.44 8.59
CA ALA A 168 -9.08 -13.89 8.63
C ALA A 168 -9.89 -14.37 7.41
N TYR A 169 -10.91 -13.60 7.03
CA TYR A 169 -11.68 -13.86 5.82
C TYR A 169 -10.78 -13.80 4.56
N ASP A 170 -10.00 -12.73 4.39
CA ASP A 170 -9.15 -12.55 3.20
C ASP A 170 -8.14 -13.68 3.06
N LEU A 171 -7.54 -14.13 4.17
CA LEU A 171 -6.59 -15.24 4.16
C LEU A 171 -7.21 -16.51 3.56
N ILE A 172 -8.44 -16.84 3.96
CA ILE A 172 -9.15 -18.00 3.43
C ILE A 172 -9.54 -17.79 1.96
N ALA A 173 -9.98 -16.58 1.60
CA ALA A 173 -10.43 -16.23 0.25
C ALA A 173 -9.29 -16.25 -0.80
N LEU A 174 -8.03 -16.07 -0.39
CA LEU A 174 -6.87 -16.14 -1.29
C LEU A 174 -6.57 -17.56 -1.82
N SER A 175 -7.09 -18.61 -1.18
CA SER A 175 -6.83 -19.98 -1.61
C SER A 175 -7.62 -20.34 -2.87
N LYS A 176 -7.03 -21.20 -3.72
CA LYS A 176 -7.74 -21.79 -4.86
C LYS A 176 -8.84 -22.77 -4.43
N ASN A 177 -8.80 -23.22 -3.18
CA ASN A 177 -9.77 -24.12 -2.55
C ASN A 177 -10.74 -23.36 -1.63
N ALA A 178 -10.81 -22.03 -1.74
CA ALA A 178 -11.74 -21.21 -0.97
C ALA A 178 -13.18 -21.69 -1.17
N SER A 179 -13.93 -21.83 -0.07
CA SER A 179 -15.32 -22.22 -0.15
C SER A 179 -16.19 -20.97 -0.29
N PRO A 180 -17.06 -20.88 -1.33
CA PRO A 180 -17.91 -19.70 -1.55
C PRO A 180 -18.98 -19.48 -0.47
N GLN A 181 -19.11 -20.42 0.47
CA GLN A 181 -20.09 -20.35 1.56
C GLN A 181 -19.58 -19.59 2.78
N VAL A 182 -18.27 -19.38 2.92
CA VAL A 182 -17.70 -18.63 4.04
C VAL A 182 -18.00 -17.15 3.81
N LYS A 183 -18.61 -16.50 4.79
CA LYS A 183 -19.02 -15.10 4.70
C LYS A 183 -18.11 -14.20 5.52
N ALA A 184 -17.72 -13.08 4.91
CA ALA A 184 -17.08 -11.99 5.63
C ALA A 184 -18.00 -11.49 6.76
N TYR A 185 -17.41 -11.15 7.92
CA TYR A 185 -18.05 -10.67 9.15
C TYR A 185 -18.91 -11.70 9.92
N ASP A 186 -19.71 -12.50 9.22
CA ASP A 186 -20.59 -13.50 9.86
C ASP A 186 -19.79 -14.72 10.33
N ASP A 187 -18.88 -15.22 9.49
CA ASP A 187 -18.12 -16.43 9.76
C ASP A 187 -16.69 -16.13 10.21
N LEU A 188 -16.06 -15.14 9.56
CA LEU A 188 -14.68 -14.72 9.84
C LEU A 188 -14.56 -13.20 9.86
N ALA A 189 -13.67 -12.71 10.70
CA ALA A 189 -13.35 -11.30 10.81
C ALA A 189 -12.87 -10.74 9.46
N ALA A 190 -13.46 -9.62 9.07
CA ALA A 190 -13.18 -8.89 7.83
C ALA A 190 -13.09 -7.37 8.07
N CYS A 191 -12.63 -6.97 9.27
CA CYS A 191 -12.64 -5.57 9.70
C CYS A 191 -11.30 -4.85 9.43
N ALA A 192 -11.34 -3.52 9.40
CA ALA A 192 -10.18 -2.67 9.09
C ALA A 192 -9.04 -2.71 10.14
N ILE A 193 -9.27 -3.28 11.33
CA ILE A 193 -8.25 -3.45 12.38
C ILE A 193 -7.96 -4.93 12.71
N CYS A 194 -8.57 -5.86 11.97
CA CYS A 194 -8.53 -7.31 12.23
C CYS A 194 -7.40 -8.01 11.46
N CYS A 195 -6.20 -7.44 11.44
CA CYS A 195 -5.07 -7.99 10.69
C CYS A 195 -4.64 -9.34 11.28
N VAL A 196 -4.50 -10.37 10.43
CA VAL A 196 -3.95 -11.67 10.85
C VAL A 196 -2.75 -12.12 10.01
N ALA A 197 -2.60 -11.60 8.80
CA ALA A 197 -1.52 -12.00 7.89
C ALA A 197 -1.16 -10.85 6.93
N LYS A 198 -0.06 -11.03 6.19
CA LYS A 198 0.31 -10.18 5.03
C LYS A 198 0.53 -11.03 3.80
N ALA A 199 -0.14 -10.74 2.69
CA ALA A 199 0.21 -11.30 1.39
C ALA A 199 1.24 -10.44 0.69
N TYR A 200 2.27 -11.06 0.12
CA TYR A 200 3.30 -10.38 -0.68
C TYR A 200 3.12 -10.73 -2.14
N TYR A 201 3.12 -9.71 -2.98
CA TYR A 201 2.84 -9.82 -4.40
C TYR A 201 3.94 -9.19 -5.24
N GLU A 202 4.03 -9.65 -6.49
CA GLU A 202 4.69 -8.93 -7.57
C GLU A 202 3.67 -8.52 -8.64
N LEU A 203 3.90 -7.36 -9.25
CA LEU A 203 3.15 -6.85 -10.39
C LEU A 203 4.11 -6.67 -11.56
N ASN A 204 3.83 -7.36 -12.65
CA ASN A 204 4.63 -7.28 -13.87
C ASN A 204 4.17 -6.12 -14.78
N LEU A 205 4.94 -5.84 -15.84
CA LEU A 205 4.64 -4.77 -16.81
C LEU A 205 3.28 -4.91 -17.52
N ASN A 206 2.69 -6.11 -17.53
CA ASN A 206 1.34 -6.36 -18.08
C ASN A 206 0.23 -6.10 -17.05
N ALA A 207 0.58 -5.57 -15.87
CA ALA A 207 -0.31 -5.37 -14.73
C ALA A 207 -0.95 -6.66 -14.20
N GLN A 208 -0.27 -7.80 -14.34
CA GLN A 208 -0.71 -9.05 -13.72
C GLN A 208 -0.13 -9.13 -12.31
N VAL A 209 -1.02 -9.29 -11.33
CA VAL A 209 -0.68 -9.48 -9.92
C VAL A 209 -0.42 -10.97 -9.68
N GLN A 210 0.72 -11.29 -9.09
CA GLN A 210 1.10 -12.65 -8.73
C GLN A 210 1.43 -12.74 -7.24
N LEU A 211 0.78 -13.67 -6.55
CA LEU A 211 1.07 -13.97 -5.14
C LEU A 211 2.41 -14.69 -5.04
N ASN A 212 3.34 -14.12 -4.26
CA ASN A 212 4.62 -14.74 -3.94
C ASN A 212 4.49 -15.67 -2.73
N TYR A 213 4.01 -15.13 -1.61
CA TYR A 213 3.73 -15.87 -0.38
C TYR A 213 2.84 -15.05 0.55
N VAL A 214 2.26 -15.72 1.54
CA VAL A 214 1.59 -15.12 2.70
C VAL A 214 2.46 -15.29 3.93
N ASP A 215 2.61 -14.25 4.73
CA ASP A 215 3.30 -14.24 6.00
C ASP A 215 2.30 -14.18 7.15
N LEU A 216 2.33 -15.19 8.02
CA LEU A 216 1.50 -15.30 9.22
C LEU A 216 2.15 -14.65 10.45
N ASP A 217 3.44 -14.30 10.38
CA ASP A 217 4.19 -13.75 11.52
C ASP A 217 3.85 -12.27 11.82
N SER A 218 2.80 -11.74 11.20
CA SER A 218 2.33 -10.37 11.46
C SER A 218 1.62 -10.21 12.80
N VAL A 219 1.16 -11.32 13.41
CA VAL A 219 0.50 -11.32 14.73
C VAL A 219 1.54 -11.70 15.77
N LYS A 220 1.97 -10.72 16.58
CA LYS A 220 3.01 -10.93 17.60
C LYS A 220 2.48 -11.71 18.80
N GLU A 221 1.20 -11.55 19.10
CA GLU A 221 0.56 -12.23 20.23
C GLU A 221 -0.79 -12.80 19.80
N ILE A 222 -1.01 -14.10 20.05
CA ILE A 222 -2.24 -14.83 19.70
C ILE A 222 -3.49 -14.17 20.33
N GLN A 223 -3.31 -13.45 21.45
CA GLN A 223 -4.36 -12.70 22.16
C GLN A 223 -4.85 -11.47 21.39
N GLU A 224 -4.11 -11.02 20.38
CA GLU A 224 -4.50 -9.90 19.50
C GLU A 224 -5.35 -10.37 18.32
N MET A 225 -5.62 -11.67 18.18
CA MET A 225 -6.46 -12.19 17.11
C MET A 225 -7.93 -11.77 17.30
N PRO A 226 -8.65 -11.44 16.21
CA PRO A 226 -10.04 -11.06 16.30
C PRO A 226 -10.92 -12.24 16.75
N GLU A 227 -12.01 -11.93 17.45
CA GLU A 227 -13.02 -12.90 17.91
C GLU A 227 -14.34 -12.82 17.10
N GLN A 228 -14.38 -12.02 16.03
CA GLN A 228 -15.57 -11.83 15.23
C GLN A 228 -15.85 -13.01 14.30
N GLY A 229 -17.02 -13.63 14.45
CA GLY A 229 -17.59 -14.59 13.49
C GLY A 229 -17.70 -16.01 14.04
N SER A 230 -18.66 -16.77 13.49
CA SER A 230 -19.00 -18.12 13.99
C SER A 230 -17.85 -19.13 13.86
N LEU A 231 -17.00 -18.98 12.83
CA LEU A 231 -15.87 -19.87 12.55
C LEU A 231 -14.54 -19.34 13.10
N GLN A 232 -14.53 -18.13 13.66
CA GLN A 232 -13.32 -17.42 14.07
C GLN A 232 -12.55 -18.15 15.18
N PRO A 233 -13.17 -18.70 16.25
CA PRO A 233 -12.42 -19.44 17.27
C PRO A 233 -11.68 -20.66 16.70
N CYS A 234 -12.32 -21.41 15.79
CA CYS A 234 -11.67 -22.55 15.14
C CYS A 234 -10.55 -22.11 14.20
N PHE A 235 -10.76 -21.02 13.45
CA PHE A 235 -9.71 -20.41 12.64
C PHE A 235 -8.50 -20.00 13.50
N ASN A 236 -8.72 -19.34 14.64
CA ASN A 236 -7.64 -18.88 15.54
C ASN A 236 -6.81 -20.07 16.06
N GLN A 237 -7.47 -21.17 16.44
CA GLN A 237 -6.78 -22.40 16.85
C GLN A 237 -5.94 -23.01 15.71
N LEU A 238 -6.52 -23.10 14.50
CA LEU A 238 -5.82 -23.63 13.33
C LEU A 238 -4.62 -22.76 12.95
N PHE A 239 -4.82 -21.45 12.87
CA PHE A 239 -3.79 -20.45 12.58
C PHE A 239 -2.62 -20.57 13.57
N THR A 240 -2.93 -20.60 14.87
CA THR A 240 -1.93 -20.75 15.95
C THR A 240 -1.12 -22.03 15.78
N SER A 241 -1.76 -23.14 15.39
CA SER A 241 -1.06 -24.41 15.17
C SER A 241 -0.04 -24.34 14.02
N TYR A 242 -0.33 -23.57 12.96
CA TYR A 242 0.61 -23.36 11.85
C TYR A 242 1.80 -22.51 12.28
N VAL A 243 1.53 -21.37 12.94
CA VAL A 243 2.58 -20.46 13.44
C VAL A 243 3.49 -21.18 14.43
N THR A 244 2.92 -21.93 15.38
CA THR A 244 3.68 -22.69 16.40
C THR A 244 4.54 -23.80 15.79
N ALA A 245 4.09 -24.38 14.66
CA ALA A 245 4.85 -25.35 13.89
C ALA A 245 5.93 -24.71 12.98
N GLY A 246 6.14 -23.39 13.06
CA GLY A 246 7.09 -22.65 12.23
C GLY A 246 6.66 -22.47 10.77
N LYS A 247 5.40 -22.78 10.43
CA LYS A 247 4.83 -22.58 9.09
C LYS A 247 4.33 -21.14 8.94
N THR A 248 5.24 -20.16 8.99
CA THR A 248 4.87 -18.73 8.95
C THR A 248 4.81 -18.17 7.54
N LYS A 249 5.61 -18.68 6.60
CA LYS A 249 5.57 -18.26 5.18
C LYS A 249 4.90 -19.31 4.31
N LEU A 250 3.67 -19.04 3.88
CA LEU A 250 2.86 -19.93 3.07
C LEU A 250 2.94 -19.54 1.59
N LYS A 251 3.50 -20.42 0.77
CA LYS A 251 3.28 -20.38 -0.68
C LYS A 251 1.88 -20.91 -1.00
N GLN A 252 1.41 -20.72 -2.24
CA GLN A 252 0.06 -21.10 -2.66
C GLN A 252 -0.36 -22.52 -2.23
N ASN A 253 0.51 -23.51 -2.42
CA ASN A 253 0.21 -24.90 -2.04
C ASN A 253 -0.01 -25.09 -0.53
N MET A 254 0.77 -24.40 0.31
CA MET A 254 0.62 -24.44 1.77
C MET A 254 -0.60 -23.63 2.23
N LEU A 255 -0.92 -22.54 1.54
CA LEU A 255 -2.14 -21.79 1.77
C LEU A 255 -3.37 -22.66 1.45
N ASP A 256 -3.33 -23.38 0.32
CA ASP A 256 -4.38 -24.31 -0.09
C ASP A 256 -4.53 -25.49 0.90
N GLU A 257 -3.43 -25.97 1.50
CA GLU A 257 -3.44 -26.96 2.59
C GLU A 257 -4.11 -26.41 3.86
N LEU A 258 -3.76 -25.18 4.26
CA LEU A 258 -4.38 -24.50 5.41
C LEU A 258 -5.89 -24.37 5.22
N VAL A 259 -6.33 -23.89 4.05
CA VAL A 259 -7.75 -23.70 3.76
C VAL A 259 -8.50 -25.03 3.63
N ALA A 260 -7.88 -26.06 3.06
CA ALA A 260 -8.47 -27.40 3.05
C ALA A 260 -8.68 -27.92 4.49
N LYS A 261 -7.70 -27.71 5.37
CA LYS A 261 -7.82 -28.10 6.78
C LYS A 261 -8.88 -27.28 7.50
N PHE A 262 -8.95 -25.98 7.27
CA PHE A 262 -10.03 -25.11 7.78
C PHE A 262 -11.41 -25.62 7.36
N ASN A 263 -11.61 -25.90 6.07
CA ASN A 263 -12.86 -26.43 5.55
C ASN A 263 -13.21 -27.80 6.17
N GLN A 264 -12.20 -28.63 6.46
CA GLN A 264 -12.41 -29.94 7.07
C GLN A 264 -12.76 -29.87 8.56
N THR A 265 -12.09 -28.99 9.33
CA THR A 265 -12.17 -28.97 10.79
C THR A 265 -13.14 -27.93 11.34
N CYS A 266 -13.31 -26.81 10.65
CA CYS A 266 -14.10 -25.68 11.15
C CYS A 266 -15.50 -25.62 10.55
N LYS A 267 -15.68 -26.04 9.30
CA LYS A 267 -17.00 -26.04 8.65
C LYS A 267 -17.81 -27.32 8.89
N LYS A 268 -17.17 -28.43 9.26
CA LYS A 268 -17.88 -29.68 9.55
C LYS A 268 -18.31 -29.70 11.01
N SER A 269 -19.52 -29.22 11.24
CA SER A 269 -20.34 -29.58 12.39
C SER A 269 -21.80 -29.49 11.97
N ASP A 270 -22.27 -30.56 11.32
CA ASP A 270 -23.59 -31.19 11.47
C ASP A 270 -23.54 -32.61 10.87
#